data_AF-A0A482VEK3-F1
#
_entry.id   AF-A0A482VEK3-F1
#
_cell.length_a   1.000
_cell.length_b   1.000
_cell.length_c   1.000
_cell.angle_alpha   90.00
_cell.angle_beta   90.00
_cell.angle_gamma   90.00
#
_symmetry.space_group_name_H-M   'P 1'
#
loop_
_entity.id
_entity.type
_entity.pdbx_description
1 polymer ?
#
loop_
_entity_poly.entity_id
_entity_poly.type
_entity_poly.pdbx_seq_one_letter_code
_entity_poly.pdbx_strand_id
1 'polypeptide(L)'
;MTVITIIVTIFLISMFKRIPLVITIFKEAMKAIFAMPLIIFEPLLTFLAIFVAFLLFAVTLVYIITAGVLVKINDASYDYQYTPAMAFTIFFDILIFLWILKFIMGCQIMVISGAISTYYFSRDKSFLGSPIKTSFTNLIKHHLGSVALGSLILTISDILKALLKVLRTMHGENFFRSGRRATQLICQNLCDIIAINSLGDFVLTMTKLFIVVCTMLFALLLYTAIDTIFLCYCEDCQINDGEERPYYMSIELMQYIQESKSVMGPKSMAEA
;
A
#
# COMPACT_ATOMS: atom_id res chain seq x y z
N MET A 1 -25.67 5.28 -20.70
CA MET A 1 -24.32 4.76 -21.02
C MET A 1 -23.49 5.75 -21.84
N THR A 2 -24.01 6.36 -22.92
CA THR A 2 -23.29 7.33 -23.77
C THR A 2 -22.83 8.61 -23.06
N VAL A 3 -23.64 9.16 -22.15
CA VAL A 3 -23.27 10.35 -21.34
C VAL A 3 -22.11 10.03 -20.39
N ILE A 4 -22.15 8.89 -19.71
CA ILE A 4 -21.08 8.43 -18.80
C ILE A 4 -19.79 8.22 -19.60
N THR A 5 -19.87 7.61 -20.79
CA THR A 5 -18.68 7.42 -21.63
C THR A 5 -18.10 8.75 -22.12
N ILE A 6 -18.93 9.73 -22.48
CA ILE A 6 -18.44 11.06 -22.88
C ILE A 6 -17.75 11.75 -21.69
N ILE A 7 -18.33 11.70 -20.49
CA ILE A 7 -17.73 12.26 -19.27
C ILE A 7 -16.41 11.57 -18.95
N VAL A 8 -16.35 10.24 -19.00
CA VAL A 8 -15.12 9.47 -18.76
C VAL A 8 -14.07 9.80 -19.82
N THR A 9 -14.43 9.93 -21.09
CA THR A 9 -13.49 10.29 -22.16
C THR A 9 -12.94 11.71 -21.98
N ILE A 10 -13.78 12.69 -21.66
CA ILE A 10 -13.34 14.07 -21.35
C ILE A 10 -12.42 14.08 -20.13
N PHE A 11 -12.76 13.32 -19.09
CA PHE A 11 -11.93 13.15 -17.90
C PHE A 11 -10.57 12.53 -18.24
N LEU A 12 -10.53 11.46 -19.04
CA LEU A 12 -9.28 10.84 -19.50
C LEU A 12 -8.43 11.82 -20.32
N ILE A 13 -9.03 12.54 -21.29
CA ILE A 13 -8.36 13.61 -22.06
C ILE A 13 -7.78 14.70 -21.15
N SER A 14 -8.51 15.08 -20.10
CA SER A 14 -8.03 16.03 -19.09
C SER A 14 -6.83 15.48 -18.31
N MET A 15 -6.82 14.19 -17.97
CA MET A 15 -5.69 13.54 -17.30
C MET A 15 -4.43 13.48 -18.17
N PHE A 16 -4.56 13.36 -19.51
CA PHE A 16 -3.40 13.36 -20.41
C PHE A 16 -2.56 14.64 -20.31
N LYS A 17 -3.17 15.79 -19.98
CA LYS A 17 -2.46 17.05 -19.76
C LYS A 17 -1.56 17.04 -18.52
N ARG A 18 -1.83 16.15 -17.55
CA ARG A 18 -1.08 16.05 -16.29
C ARG A 18 0.03 15.01 -16.34
N ILE A 19 0.13 14.21 -17.40
CA ILE A 19 1.17 13.18 -17.55
C ILE A 19 2.58 13.75 -17.45
N PRO A 20 2.93 14.90 -18.06
CA PRO A 20 4.30 15.43 -17.97
C PRO A 20 4.70 15.82 -16.54
N LEU A 21 3.77 16.38 -15.75
CA LEU A 21 3.97 16.65 -14.33
C LEU A 21 4.27 15.35 -13.56
N VAL A 22 3.44 14.32 -13.78
CA VAL A 22 3.59 13.01 -13.13
C VAL A 22 4.93 12.37 -13.49
N ILE A 23 5.37 12.44 -14.75
CA ILE A 23 6.68 11.92 -15.17
C ILE A 23 7.83 12.63 -14.44
N THR A 24 7.71 13.95 -14.23
CA THR A 24 8.75 14.73 -13.56
C THR A 24 8.82 14.40 -12.07
N ILE A 25 7.68 14.31 -11.40
CA ILE A 25 7.59 13.84 -9.99
C ILE A 25 8.12 12.41 -9.87
N PHE A 26 7.78 11.53 -10.81
CA PHE A 26 8.26 10.15 -10.86
C PHE A 26 9.79 10.09 -10.98
N LYS A 27 10.39 10.91 -11.85
CA LYS A 27 11.84 11.04 -11.98
C LYS A 27 12.49 11.52 -10.68
N GLU A 28 11.93 12.52 -10.03
CA GLU A 28 12.44 13.02 -8.74
C GLU A 28 12.32 11.99 -7.61
N ALA A 29 11.20 11.25 -7.54
CA ALA A 29 11.03 10.15 -6.60
C ALA A 29 12.08 9.04 -6.81
N MET A 30 12.37 8.69 -8.07
CA MET A 30 13.45 7.74 -8.37
C MET A 30 14.83 8.29 -7.96
N LYS A 31 15.14 9.56 -8.27
CA LYS A 31 16.40 10.21 -7.82
C LYS A 31 16.55 10.12 -6.29
N ALA A 32 15.47 10.39 -5.55
CA ALA A 32 15.45 10.28 -4.09
C ALA A 32 15.71 8.86 -3.59
N ILE A 33 15.03 7.86 -4.16
CA ILE A 33 15.20 6.44 -3.78
C ILE A 33 16.64 5.99 -4.02
N PHE A 34 17.22 6.31 -5.17
CA PHE A 34 18.59 5.91 -5.51
C PHE A 34 19.65 6.69 -4.71
N ALA A 35 19.36 7.93 -4.29
CA ALA A 35 20.24 8.69 -3.40
C ALA A 35 20.28 8.13 -1.97
N MET A 36 19.26 7.36 -1.56
CA MET A 36 19.14 6.81 -0.21
C MET A 36 18.99 5.27 -0.26
N PRO A 37 20.05 4.51 -0.58
CA PRO A 37 19.96 3.09 -0.88
C PRO A 37 19.39 2.22 0.26
N LEU A 38 19.51 2.67 1.51
CA LEU A 38 18.93 1.97 2.67
C LEU A 38 17.40 1.87 2.63
N ILE A 39 16.72 2.74 1.86
CA ILE A 39 15.26 2.73 1.73
C ILE A 39 14.74 1.46 1.03
N ILE A 40 15.57 0.81 0.21
CA ILE A 40 15.23 -0.42 -0.51
C ILE A 40 15.07 -1.61 0.45
N PHE A 41 15.71 -1.55 1.63
CA PHE A 41 15.54 -2.56 2.66
C PHE A 41 14.25 -2.41 3.47
N GLU A 42 13.57 -1.25 3.40
CA GLU A 42 12.37 -1.01 4.21
C GLU A 42 11.21 -1.96 3.87
N PRO A 43 10.85 -2.16 2.58
CA PRO A 43 9.82 -3.14 2.24
C PRO A 43 10.13 -4.53 2.82
N LEU A 44 11.39 -4.99 2.81
CA LEU A 44 11.77 -6.29 3.38
C LEU A 44 11.55 -6.37 4.90
N LEU A 45 11.86 -5.30 5.63
CA LEU A 45 11.60 -5.23 7.07
C LEU A 45 10.10 -5.28 7.36
N THR A 46 9.28 -4.63 6.53
CA THR A 46 7.81 -4.69 6.62
C THR A 46 7.30 -6.12 6.38
N PHE A 47 7.81 -6.82 5.36
CA PHE A 47 7.44 -8.22 5.11
C PHE A 47 7.81 -9.14 6.27
N LEU A 48 8.98 -8.94 6.86
CA LEU A 48 9.40 -9.68 8.05
C LEU A 48 8.45 -9.40 9.24
N ALA A 49 8.09 -8.14 9.48
CA ALA A 49 7.15 -7.77 10.53
C ALA A 49 5.76 -8.37 10.32
N ILE A 50 5.25 -8.35 9.08
CA ILE A 50 3.97 -9.00 8.72
C ILE A 50 4.03 -10.50 8.94
N PHE A 51 5.13 -11.15 8.55
CA PHE A 51 5.32 -12.59 8.76
C PHE A 51 5.32 -12.96 10.24
N VAL A 52 6.05 -12.19 11.07
CA VAL A 52 6.04 -12.35 12.53
C VAL A 52 4.63 -12.13 13.09
N ALA A 53 3.91 -11.09 12.66
CA ALA A 53 2.54 -10.85 13.09
C ALA A 53 1.59 -12.00 12.72
N PHE A 54 1.76 -12.59 11.53
CA PHE A 54 0.99 -13.75 11.10
C PHE A 54 1.29 -14.99 11.95
N LEU A 55 2.58 -15.25 12.25
CA LEU A 55 2.95 -16.35 13.14
C LEU A 55 2.35 -16.17 14.53
N LEU A 56 2.40 -14.96 15.09
CA LEU A 56 1.80 -14.66 16.38
C LEU A 56 0.29 -14.90 16.36
N PHE A 57 -0.41 -14.38 15.33
CA PHE A 57 -1.84 -14.64 15.13
C PHE A 57 -2.17 -16.13 15.00
N ALA A 58 -1.38 -16.90 14.23
CA ALA A 58 -1.61 -18.33 14.08
C ALA A 58 -1.43 -19.07 15.42
N VAL A 59 -0.41 -18.72 16.20
CA VAL A 59 -0.15 -19.32 17.51
C VAL A 59 -1.27 -18.97 18.50
N THR A 60 -1.69 -17.70 18.58
CA THR A 60 -2.79 -17.29 19.47
C THR A 60 -4.10 -17.94 19.06
N LEU A 61 -4.40 -18.04 17.76
CA LEU A 61 -5.59 -18.72 17.26
C LEU A 61 -5.62 -20.21 17.62
N VAL A 62 -4.50 -20.94 17.44
CA VAL A 62 -4.39 -22.35 17.84
C VAL A 62 -4.60 -22.49 19.34
N TYR A 63 -4.01 -21.61 20.15
CA TYR A 63 -4.20 -21.62 21.60
C TYR A 63 -5.66 -21.39 21.99
N ILE A 64 -6.35 -20.43 21.37
CA ILE A 64 -7.76 -20.14 21.65
C ILE A 64 -8.66 -21.33 21.26
N ILE A 65 -8.43 -21.96 20.11
CA ILE A 65 -9.25 -23.10 19.64
C ILE A 65 -9.03 -24.34 20.52
N THR A 66 -7.81 -24.56 20.99
CA THR A 66 -7.47 -25.72 21.84
C THR A 66 -7.89 -25.56 23.30
N ALA A 67 -8.23 -24.35 23.75
CA ALA A 67 -8.67 -24.06 25.12
C ALA A 67 -10.13 -24.49 25.43
N GLY A 68 -10.74 -25.35 24.60
CA GLY A 68 -12.10 -25.84 24.81
C GLY A 68 -12.24 -26.64 26.12
N VAL A 69 -13.42 -26.62 26.72
CA VAL A 69 -13.70 -27.35 27.96
C VAL A 69 -14.29 -28.71 27.61
N LEU A 70 -13.79 -29.77 28.25
CA LEU A 70 -14.39 -31.10 28.15
C LEU A 70 -15.70 -31.12 28.93
N VAL A 71 -16.81 -31.33 28.23
CA VAL A 71 -18.12 -31.55 28.82
C VAL A 71 -18.46 -33.02 28.63
N LYS A 72 -18.85 -33.68 29.72
CA LYS A 72 -19.27 -35.08 29.70
C LYS A 72 -20.63 -35.17 28.99
N ILE A 73 -20.69 -35.94 27.89
CA ILE A 73 -21.96 -36.20 27.20
C ILE A 73 -22.64 -37.43 27.81
N ASN A 74 -21.92 -38.56 27.90
CA ASN A 74 -22.39 -39.80 28.50
C ASN A 74 -21.32 -40.36 29.47
N ASP A 75 -21.65 -41.43 30.21
CA ASP A 75 -20.71 -42.06 31.16
C ASP A 75 -19.39 -42.54 30.56
N ALA A 76 -19.32 -42.73 29.23
CA ALA A 76 -18.14 -43.17 28.51
C ALA A 76 -17.60 -42.15 27.48
N SER A 77 -18.20 -40.95 27.33
CA SER A 77 -17.80 -39.98 26.30
C SER A 77 -17.71 -38.54 26.81
N TYR A 78 -16.63 -37.87 26.41
CA TYR A 78 -16.39 -36.45 26.62
C TYR A 78 -16.32 -35.75 25.28
N ASP A 79 -16.86 -34.54 25.22
CA ASP A 79 -16.81 -33.72 24.02
C ASP A 79 -16.21 -32.34 24.35
N TYR A 80 -15.44 -31.82 23.40
CA TYR A 80 -14.83 -30.50 23.52
C TYR A 80 -15.85 -29.46 23.06
N GLN A 81 -16.46 -28.76 24.03
CA GLN A 81 -17.47 -27.77 23.70
C GLN A 81 -16.88 -26.38 23.56
N TYR A 82 -17.22 -25.75 22.44
CA TYR A 82 -16.84 -24.38 22.15
C TYR A 82 -17.67 -23.40 22.98
N THR A 83 -17.01 -22.59 23.80
CA THR A 83 -17.67 -21.63 24.71
C THR A 83 -17.87 -20.27 24.01
N PRO A 84 -18.94 -19.50 24.29
CA PRO A 84 -19.12 -18.16 23.72
C PRO A 84 -17.93 -17.20 23.97
N ALA A 85 -17.23 -17.36 25.09
CA ALA A 85 -16.01 -16.62 25.38
C ALA A 85 -14.92 -16.86 24.33
N MET A 86 -14.75 -18.12 23.88
CA MET A 86 -13.79 -18.48 22.81
C MET A 86 -14.17 -17.78 21.51
N ALA A 87 -15.47 -17.78 21.16
CA ALA A 87 -16.01 -17.09 19.98
C ALA A 87 -15.63 -15.60 19.99
N PHE A 88 -15.83 -14.95 21.12
CA PHE A 88 -15.50 -13.55 21.33
C PHE A 88 -13.98 -13.29 21.19
N THR A 89 -13.13 -14.13 21.80
CA THR A 89 -11.67 -13.99 21.67
C THR A 89 -11.17 -14.23 20.25
N ILE A 90 -11.71 -15.20 19.49
CA ILE A 90 -11.32 -15.39 18.09
C ILE A 90 -11.68 -14.15 17.26
N PHE A 91 -12.88 -13.61 17.45
CA PHE A 91 -13.29 -12.39 16.75
C PHE A 91 -12.35 -11.22 17.07
N PHE A 92 -12.00 -11.03 18.34
CA PHE A 92 -11.11 -9.96 18.76
C PHE A 92 -9.65 -10.16 18.29
N ASP A 93 -9.15 -11.40 18.29
CA ASP A 93 -7.84 -11.77 17.76
C ASP A 93 -7.73 -11.45 16.25
N ILE A 94 -8.78 -11.70 15.48
CA ILE A 94 -8.88 -11.28 14.07
C ILE A 94 -8.84 -9.75 13.96
N LEU A 95 -9.59 -9.02 14.78
CA LEU A 95 -9.59 -7.55 14.75
C LEU A 95 -8.22 -6.96 15.10
N ILE A 96 -7.55 -7.48 16.13
CA ILE A 96 -6.21 -7.08 16.51
C ILE A 96 -5.23 -7.37 15.36
N PHE A 97 -5.31 -8.56 14.75
CA PHE A 97 -4.44 -8.91 13.64
C PHE A 97 -4.60 -7.94 12.47
N LEU A 98 -5.84 -7.62 12.06
CA LEU A 98 -6.11 -6.63 11.01
C LEU A 98 -5.57 -5.25 11.37
N TRP A 99 -5.71 -4.83 12.63
CA TRP A 99 -5.17 -3.56 13.12
C TRP A 99 -3.64 -3.54 13.11
N ILE A 100 -2.98 -4.62 13.55
CA ILE A 100 -1.52 -4.76 13.52
C ILE A 100 -0.99 -4.68 12.08
N LEU A 101 -1.66 -5.33 11.11
CA LEU A 101 -1.27 -5.21 9.70
C LEU A 101 -1.29 -3.74 9.22
N LYS A 102 -2.36 -3.00 9.55
CA LYS A 102 -2.45 -1.57 9.22
C LYS A 102 -1.42 -0.73 9.96
N PHE A 103 -1.12 -1.08 11.21
CA PHE A 103 -0.09 -0.41 12.01
C PHE A 103 1.31 -0.58 11.41
N ILE A 104 1.67 -1.80 11.00
CA ILE A 104 2.95 -2.10 10.34
C ILE A 104 3.07 -1.30 9.03
N MET A 105 2.03 -1.31 8.19
CA MET A 105 2.01 -0.51 6.95
C MET A 105 2.09 1.01 7.23
N GLY A 106 1.45 1.49 8.29
CA GLY A 106 1.52 2.89 8.70
C GLY A 106 2.93 3.30 9.16
N CYS A 107 3.63 2.41 9.86
CA CYS A 107 5.03 2.59 10.23
C CYS A 107 5.92 2.73 8.99
N GLN A 108 5.73 1.85 8.01
CA GLN A 108 6.46 1.88 6.75
C GLN A 108 6.28 3.21 6.02
N ILE A 109 5.03 3.65 5.85
CA ILE A 109 4.74 4.92 5.17
C ILE A 109 5.39 6.09 5.90
N MET A 110 5.29 6.15 7.23
CA MET A 110 5.92 7.21 8.02
C MET A 110 7.45 7.25 7.84
N VAL A 111 8.11 6.10 7.86
CA VAL A 111 9.57 6.02 7.71
C VAL A 111 10.02 6.47 6.32
N ILE A 112 9.38 5.94 5.28
CA ILE A 112 9.66 6.29 3.89
C ILE A 112 9.38 7.78 3.67
N SER A 113 8.21 8.28 4.09
CA SER A 113 7.83 9.68 3.92
C SER A 113 8.78 10.62 4.64
N GLY A 114 9.20 10.31 5.87
CA GLY A 114 10.16 11.14 6.61
C GLY A 114 11.55 11.17 5.97
N ALA A 115 12.01 10.07 5.37
CA ALA A 115 13.29 10.05 4.65
C ALA A 115 13.22 10.81 3.32
N ILE A 116 12.12 10.63 2.56
CA ILE A 116 11.90 11.32 1.29
C ILE A 116 11.72 12.83 1.50
N SER A 117 11.00 13.26 2.54
CA SER A 117 10.87 14.69 2.86
C SER A 117 12.21 15.30 3.28
N THR A 118 13.01 14.58 4.08
CA THR A 118 14.37 15.00 4.44
C THR A 118 15.25 15.17 3.19
N TYR A 119 15.16 14.25 2.22
CA TYR A 119 15.85 14.39 0.94
C TYR A 119 15.35 15.59 0.13
N TYR A 120 14.02 15.76 0.03
CA TYR A 120 13.41 16.81 -0.77
C TYR A 120 13.81 18.20 -0.27
N PHE A 121 13.73 18.42 1.04
CA PHE A 121 14.04 19.70 1.68
C PHE A 121 15.53 19.85 2.04
N SER A 122 16.41 18.95 1.59
CA SER A 122 17.85 19.18 1.70
C SER A 122 18.34 20.09 0.59
N ARG A 123 19.01 21.19 0.96
CA ARG A 123 19.69 22.08 -0.01
C ARG A 123 20.87 21.38 -0.67
N ASP A 124 21.62 20.61 0.10
CA ASP A 124 22.73 19.81 -0.40
C ASP A 124 22.34 18.33 -0.41
N LYS A 125 22.04 17.82 -1.61
CA LYS A 125 21.64 16.41 -1.83
C LYS A 125 22.85 15.46 -1.86
N SER A 126 24.08 15.97 -1.82
CA SER A 126 25.29 15.16 -1.78
C SER A 126 25.67 14.71 -0.35
N PHE A 127 25.23 15.46 0.67
CA PHE A 127 25.53 15.20 2.08
C PHE A 127 24.25 14.98 2.91
N LEU A 128 23.61 13.82 2.74
CA LEU A 128 22.32 13.51 3.38
C LEU A 128 22.44 12.75 4.72
N GLY A 129 23.64 12.33 5.12
CA GLY A 129 23.83 11.48 6.31
C GLY A 129 23.08 10.14 6.16
N SER A 130 22.18 9.81 7.10
CA SER A 130 21.30 8.63 7.02
C SER A 130 19.83 8.99 7.30
N PRO A 131 19.11 9.53 6.31
CA PRO A 131 17.72 9.97 6.50
C PRO A 131 16.78 8.86 6.96
N ILE A 132 17.02 7.63 6.50
CA ILE A 132 16.24 6.45 6.90
C ILE A 132 16.40 6.15 8.39
N LYS A 133 17.62 6.16 8.91
CA LYS A 133 17.87 5.91 10.33
C LYS A 133 17.26 6.99 11.21
N THR A 134 17.38 8.25 10.79
CA THR A 134 16.75 9.39 11.48
C THR A 134 15.23 9.25 11.47
N SER A 135 14.63 8.96 10.31
CA SER A 135 13.18 8.77 10.16
C SER A 135 12.65 7.62 11.02
N PHE A 136 13.35 6.48 11.03
CA PHE A 136 13.02 5.35 11.89
C PHE A 136 13.12 5.67 13.38
N THR A 137 14.12 6.44 13.78
CA THR A 137 14.28 6.92 15.15
C THR A 137 13.13 7.86 15.54
N ASN A 138 12.73 8.75 14.63
CA ASN A 138 11.61 9.66 14.84
C ASN A 138 10.27 8.91 14.94
N LEU A 139 10.07 7.86 14.14
CA LEU A 139 8.92 6.98 14.26
C LEU A 139 8.80 6.42 15.68
N ILE A 140 9.86 5.79 16.18
CA ILE A 140 9.85 5.14 17.50
C ILE A 140 9.66 6.16 18.62
N LYS A 141 10.36 7.31 18.56
CA LYS A 141 10.36 8.29 19.64
C LYS A 141 9.11 9.18 19.66
N HIS A 142 8.54 9.51 18.50
CA HIS A 142 7.57 10.60 18.40
C HIS A 142 6.26 10.21 17.71
N HIS A 143 6.26 9.30 16.73
CA HIS A 143 5.08 9.06 15.90
C HIS A 143 4.36 7.74 16.15
N LEU A 144 4.93 6.84 16.94
CA LEU A 144 4.36 5.49 17.15
C LEU A 144 2.90 5.54 17.62
N GLY A 145 2.57 6.44 18.55
CA GLY A 145 1.21 6.61 19.06
C GLY A 145 0.22 7.14 18.01
N SER A 146 0.62 8.16 17.24
CA SER A 146 -0.21 8.70 16.15
C SER A 146 -0.43 7.66 15.04
N VAL A 147 0.60 6.88 14.71
CA VAL A 147 0.49 5.80 13.72
C VAL A 147 -0.44 4.69 14.23
N ALA A 148 -0.35 4.29 15.50
CA ALA A 148 -1.22 3.30 16.12
C ALA A 148 -2.69 3.73 16.14
N LEU A 149 -2.96 4.98 16.49
CA LEU A 149 -4.31 5.55 16.49
C LEU A 149 -4.83 5.70 15.04
N GLY A 150 -4.00 6.18 14.12
CA GLY A 150 -4.35 6.32 12.71
C GLY A 150 -4.66 4.96 12.05
N SER A 151 -3.88 3.93 12.33
CA SER A 151 -4.12 2.58 11.80
C SER A 151 -5.40 1.96 12.36
N LEU A 152 -5.79 2.28 13.59
CA LEU A 152 -7.06 1.84 14.17
C LEU A 152 -8.24 2.46 13.42
N ILE A 153 -8.19 3.77 13.17
CA ILE A 153 -9.23 4.49 12.40
C ILE A 153 -9.34 3.92 10.97
N LEU A 154 -8.20 3.65 10.32
CA LEU A 154 -8.18 3.02 8.99
C LEU A 154 -8.80 1.63 9.02
N THR A 155 -8.52 0.84 10.06
CA THR A 155 -9.08 -0.51 10.22
C THR A 155 -10.61 -0.46 10.35
N ILE A 156 -11.12 0.44 11.19
CA ILE A 156 -12.57 0.65 11.33
C ILE A 156 -13.18 1.10 10.00
N SER A 157 -12.54 2.04 9.30
CA SER A 157 -13.00 2.55 8.01
C SER A 157 -13.06 1.45 6.94
N ASP A 158 -12.09 0.54 6.92
CA ASP A 158 -12.05 -0.56 5.97
C ASP A 158 -13.10 -1.64 6.27
N ILE A 159 -13.37 -1.92 7.55
CA ILE A 159 -14.50 -2.77 7.96
C ILE A 159 -15.82 -2.16 7.50
N LEU A 160 -16.03 -0.86 7.71
CA LEU A 160 -17.24 -0.16 7.25
C LEU A 160 -17.39 -0.22 5.72
N LYS A 161 -16.31 0.01 4.96
CA LYS A 161 -16.32 -0.12 3.50
C LYS A 161 -16.63 -1.55 3.06
N ALA A 162 -16.06 -2.56 3.71
CA ALA A 162 -16.34 -3.95 3.41
C ALA A 162 -17.81 -4.29 3.63
N LEU A 163 -18.40 -3.86 4.76
CA LEU A 163 -19.82 -4.03 5.05
C LEU A 163 -20.71 -3.33 4.01
N LEU A 164 -20.43 -2.06 3.69
CA LEU A 164 -21.16 -1.32 2.64
C LEU A 164 -21.07 -2.00 1.28
N LYS A 165 -19.90 -2.57 0.94
CA LYS A 165 -19.71 -3.33 -0.30
C LYS A 165 -20.57 -4.59 -0.31
N VAL A 166 -20.61 -5.35 0.79
CA VAL A 166 -21.46 -6.53 0.93
C VAL A 166 -22.94 -6.17 0.81
N LEU A 167 -23.40 -5.15 1.54
CA LEU A 167 -24.79 -4.66 1.47
C LEU A 167 -25.19 -4.23 0.05
N ARG A 168 -24.28 -3.54 -0.66
CA ARG A 168 -24.50 -3.15 -2.06
C ARG A 168 -24.58 -4.37 -2.98
N THR A 169 -23.70 -5.36 -2.83
CA THR A 169 -23.75 -6.58 -3.64
C THR A 169 -25.01 -7.41 -3.39
N MET A 170 -25.58 -7.36 -2.19
CA MET A 170 -26.86 -8.02 -1.89
C MET A 170 -28.07 -7.32 -2.54
N HIS A 171 -27.97 -6.03 -2.89
CA HIS A 171 -29.07 -5.27 -3.46
C HIS A 171 -29.07 -5.20 -5.01
N GLY A 172 -28.17 -5.93 -5.68
CA GLY A 172 -28.27 -6.12 -7.12
C GLY A 172 -27.12 -6.88 -7.76
N GLU A 173 -27.42 -8.08 -8.27
CA GLU A 173 -26.88 -8.59 -9.54
C GLU A 173 -27.87 -9.57 -10.21
N ASN A 174 -27.89 -9.59 -11.56
CA ASN A 174 -28.47 -10.68 -12.37
C ASN A 174 -27.47 -11.18 -13.44
N PHE A 175 -27.27 -12.51 -13.45
CA PHE A 175 -27.18 -13.49 -14.56
C PHE A 175 -25.86 -13.96 -15.28
N PHE A 176 -24.68 -13.30 -15.32
CA PHE A 176 -23.60 -13.74 -16.28
C PHE A 176 -22.21 -14.23 -15.76
N ARG A 177 -21.82 -14.11 -14.49
CA ARG A 177 -20.46 -14.54 -14.03
C ARG A 177 -20.29 -16.03 -13.72
N SER A 178 -21.39 -16.76 -13.61
CA SER A 178 -21.41 -18.23 -13.65
C SER A 178 -20.77 -18.78 -14.94
N GLY A 179 -20.63 -17.98 -16.02
CA GLY A 179 -19.85 -18.33 -17.21
C GLY A 179 -18.35 -18.56 -16.97
N ARG A 180 -17.76 -18.07 -15.87
CA ARG A 180 -16.33 -18.31 -15.53
C ARG A 180 -16.07 -19.75 -15.07
N ARG A 181 -17.11 -20.45 -14.60
CA ARG A 181 -17.07 -21.91 -14.37
C ARG A 181 -16.87 -22.71 -15.67
N ALA A 182 -17.26 -22.18 -16.84
CA ALA A 182 -17.01 -22.81 -18.14
C ALA A 182 -15.54 -22.74 -18.56
N THR A 183 -14.77 -21.74 -18.11
CA THR A 183 -13.30 -21.68 -18.36
C THR A 183 -12.54 -22.69 -17.50
N GLN A 184 -13.09 -23.08 -16.34
CA GLN A 184 -12.52 -24.10 -15.45
C GLN A 184 -12.50 -25.51 -16.08
N LEU A 185 -13.35 -25.78 -17.07
CA LEU A 185 -13.38 -27.05 -17.83
C LEU A 185 -12.34 -27.11 -18.97
N ILE A 186 -11.89 -25.96 -19.48
CA ILE A 186 -10.85 -25.88 -20.53
C ILE A 186 -9.45 -26.13 -19.93
N CYS A 187 -9.22 -25.74 -18.68
CA CYS A 187 -7.93 -25.95 -18.01
C CYS A 187 -7.65 -27.43 -17.64
N GLN A 188 -8.65 -28.32 -17.75
CA GLN A 188 -8.51 -29.73 -17.36
C GLN A 188 -7.77 -30.60 -18.39
N ASN A 189 -7.53 -30.10 -19.63
CA ASN A 189 -6.73 -30.79 -20.64
C ASN A 189 -5.32 -30.19 -20.86
N LEU A 190 -4.90 -29.20 -20.06
CA LEU A 190 -3.57 -28.58 -20.18
C LEU A 190 -2.46 -29.42 -19.52
N CYS A 191 -2.83 -30.38 -18.66
CA CYS A 191 -1.92 -31.17 -17.84
C CYS A 191 -1.06 -32.15 -18.65
N ASP A 192 -1.52 -32.60 -19.82
CA ASP A 192 -0.76 -33.53 -20.66
C ASP A 192 0.32 -32.84 -21.49
N ILE A 193 0.30 -31.51 -21.61
CA ILE A 193 1.28 -30.72 -22.38
C ILE A 193 2.48 -30.28 -21.52
N ILE A 194 2.37 -30.32 -20.19
CA ILE A 194 3.40 -29.79 -19.25
C ILE A 194 4.37 -30.88 -18.76
N ALA A 195 4.10 -32.16 -19.02
CA ALA A 195 4.77 -33.27 -18.32
C ALA A 195 6.22 -33.61 -18.77
N ILE A 196 6.91 -32.80 -19.58
CA ILE A 196 8.25 -33.17 -20.11
C ILE A 196 9.42 -32.26 -19.66
N ASN A 197 9.21 -31.11 -19.01
CA ASN A 197 10.33 -30.23 -18.57
C ASN A 197 10.32 -29.84 -17.08
N SER A 198 10.18 -30.85 -16.20
CA SER A 198 10.00 -30.71 -14.75
C SER A 198 11.06 -29.85 -14.01
N LEU A 199 12.32 -29.82 -14.48
CA LEU A 199 13.36 -29.00 -13.84
C LEU A 199 13.36 -27.55 -14.36
N GLY A 200 13.15 -27.36 -15.66
CA GLY A 200 13.13 -26.03 -16.28
C GLY A 200 11.91 -25.21 -15.86
N ASP A 201 10.74 -25.83 -15.79
CA ASP A 201 9.50 -25.15 -15.43
C ASP A 201 9.46 -24.74 -13.95
N PHE A 202 10.06 -25.54 -13.06
CA PHE A 202 10.24 -25.16 -11.66
C PHE A 202 11.12 -23.92 -11.53
N VAL A 203 12.30 -23.93 -12.17
CA VAL A 203 13.23 -22.79 -12.16
C VAL A 203 12.59 -21.54 -12.76
N LEU A 204 11.85 -21.67 -13.87
CA LEU A 204 11.14 -20.57 -14.50
C LEU A 204 10.00 -20.04 -13.62
N THR A 205 9.29 -20.92 -12.90
CA THR A 205 8.22 -20.51 -11.97
C THR A 205 8.77 -19.77 -10.76
N MET A 206 9.85 -20.28 -10.16
CA MET A 206 10.52 -19.60 -9.04
C MET A 206 11.11 -18.25 -9.46
N THR A 207 11.73 -18.19 -10.64
CA THR A 207 12.25 -16.93 -11.20
C THR A 207 11.14 -15.92 -11.44
N LYS A 208 10.01 -16.35 -12.03
CA LYS A 208 8.84 -15.47 -12.22
C LYS A 208 8.30 -14.95 -10.89
N LEU A 209 8.17 -15.82 -9.88
CA LEU A 209 7.72 -15.43 -8.55
C LEU A 209 8.67 -14.39 -7.94
N PHE A 210 9.97 -14.62 -8.02
CA PHE A 210 10.99 -13.70 -7.51
C PHE A 210 10.92 -12.33 -8.20
N ILE A 211 10.83 -12.30 -9.53
CA ILE A 211 10.71 -11.05 -10.30
C ILE A 211 9.44 -10.30 -9.91
N VAL A 212 8.30 -10.99 -9.82
CA VAL A 212 7.02 -10.39 -9.43
C VAL A 212 7.12 -9.79 -8.03
N VAL A 213 7.68 -10.51 -7.06
CA VAL A 213 7.87 -10.00 -5.70
C VAL A 213 8.78 -8.77 -5.72
N CYS A 214 9.97 -8.83 -6.33
CA CYS A 214 10.87 -7.69 -6.40
C CYS A 214 10.23 -6.46 -7.05
N THR A 215 9.46 -6.68 -8.12
CA THR A 215 8.74 -5.61 -8.84
C THR A 215 7.65 -5.00 -7.96
N MET A 216 6.89 -5.82 -7.23
CA MET A 216 5.87 -5.36 -6.29
C MET A 216 6.49 -4.57 -5.13
N LEU A 217 7.61 -5.02 -4.57
CA LEU A 217 8.33 -4.32 -3.49
C LEU A 217 8.79 -2.94 -3.95
N PHE A 218 9.43 -2.88 -5.13
CA PHE A 218 9.90 -1.62 -5.70
C PHE A 218 8.72 -0.70 -6.06
N ALA A 219 7.65 -1.23 -6.63
CA ALA A 219 6.45 -0.46 -6.97
C ALA A 219 5.79 0.15 -5.72
N LEU A 220 5.71 -0.60 -4.61
CA LEU A 220 5.17 -0.08 -3.35
C LEU A 220 6.01 1.07 -2.82
N LEU A 221 7.34 0.89 -2.77
CA LEU A 221 8.28 1.93 -2.35
C LEU A 221 8.15 3.18 -3.23
N LEU A 222 8.10 2.99 -4.55
CA LEU A 222 8.00 4.08 -5.51
C LEU A 222 6.68 4.83 -5.40
N TYR A 223 5.57 4.13 -5.17
CA TYR A 223 4.26 4.74 -4.95
C TYR A 223 4.29 5.68 -3.74
N THR A 224 4.78 5.20 -2.59
CA THR A 224 4.91 6.03 -1.37
C THR A 224 5.87 7.20 -1.58
N ALA A 225 6.96 7.00 -2.32
CA ALA A 225 7.90 8.08 -2.63
C ALA A 225 7.27 9.15 -3.53
N ILE A 226 6.50 8.77 -4.55
CA ILE A 226 5.79 9.71 -5.44
C ILE A 226 4.78 10.54 -4.64
N ASP A 227 3.95 9.90 -3.83
CA ASP A 227 2.96 10.60 -3.00
C ASP A 227 3.63 11.58 -2.04
N THR A 228 4.77 11.18 -1.44
CA THR A 228 5.52 12.06 -0.53
C THR A 228 6.17 13.22 -1.26
N ILE A 229 6.84 12.98 -2.40
CA ILE A 229 7.45 14.06 -3.20
C ILE A 229 6.37 15.04 -3.66
N PHE A 230 5.20 14.55 -4.06
CA PHE A 230 4.08 15.39 -4.45
C PHE A 230 3.58 16.25 -3.28
N LEU A 231 3.47 15.67 -2.07
CA LEU A 231 3.07 16.41 -0.88
C LEU A 231 4.11 17.47 -0.49
N CYS A 232 5.40 17.12 -0.48
CA CYS A 232 6.49 18.08 -0.25
C CYS A 232 6.51 19.19 -1.29
N TYR A 233 6.21 18.87 -2.55
CA TYR A 233 6.06 19.84 -3.62
C TYR A 233 4.93 20.84 -3.37
N CYS A 234 3.74 20.35 -2.99
CA CYS A 234 2.62 21.23 -2.65
C CYS A 234 2.97 22.16 -1.48
N GLU A 235 3.66 21.64 -0.46
CA GLU A 235 4.12 22.40 0.69
C GLU A 235 5.20 23.44 0.33
N ASP A 236 6.19 23.06 -0.50
CA ASP A 236 7.23 23.97 -1.02
C ASP A 236 6.60 25.13 -1.81
N CYS A 237 5.63 24.84 -2.68
CA CYS A 237 4.87 25.86 -3.41
C CYS A 237 4.01 26.77 -2.52
N GLN A 238 3.59 26.30 -1.35
CA GLN A 238 2.78 27.08 -0.43
C GLN A 238 3.63 28.01 0.44
N ILE A 239 4.81 27.57 0.85
CA ILE A 239 5.65 28.28 1.83
C ILE A 239 6.68 29.19 1.17
N ASN A 240 7.18 28.81 0.00
CA ASN A 240 8.27 29.47 -0.70
C ASN A 240 7.74 30.20 -1.95
N ASP A 241 8.31 31.38 -2.24
CA ASP A 241 7.89 32.24 -3.35
C ASP A 241 8.81 32.11 -4.57
N GLY A 242 10.03 31.61 -4.36
CA GLY A 242 11.08 31.52 -5.39
C GLY A 242 11.95 32.77 -5.48
N GLU A 243 11.69 33.80 -4.68
CA GLU A 243 12.44 35.06 -4.65
C GLU A 243 13.17 35.22 -3.31
N GLU A 244 12.47 35.65 -2.26
CA GLU A 244 13.03 35.77 -0.91
C GLU A 244 13.27 34.39 -0.29
N ARG A 245 12.41 33.43 -0.63
CA ARG A 245 12.48 32.05 -0.18
C ARG A 245 12.59 31.14 -1.40
N PRO A 246 13.80 30.69 -1.77
CA PRO A 246 13.98 29.87 -2.96
C PRO A 246 13.35 28.49 -2.76
N TYR A 247 12.68 27.97 -3.78
CA TYR A 247 12.13 26.61 -3.79
C TYR A 247 13.21 25.55 -3.53
N TYR A 248 12.82 24.43 -2.93
CA TYR A 248 13.68 23.25 -2.73
C TYR A 248 13.61 22.25 -3.89
N MET A 249 12.55 22.33 -4.70
CA MET A 249 12.37 21.49 -5.87
C MET A 249 13.54 21.56 -6.88
N SER A 250 13.73 20.51 -7.66
CA SER A 250 14.77 20.49 -8.69
C SER A 250 14.51 21.51 -9.80
N ILE A 251 15.58 21.97 -10.46
CA ILE A 251 15.50 22.90 -11.59
C ILE A 251 14.62 22.32 -12.71
N GLU A 252 14.73 21.02 -13.00
CA GLU A 252 13.88 20.33 -13.98
C GLU A 252 12.38 20.46 -13.65
N LEU A 253 12.02 20.25 -12.37
CA LEU A 253 10.63 20.37 -11.92
C LEU A 253 10.14 21.82 -11.95
N MET A 254 11.00 22.77 -11.53
CA MET A 254 10.70 24.19 -11.56
C MET A 254 10.50 24.73 -12.99
N GLN A 255 11.36 24.34 -13.93
CA GLN A 255 11.27 24.74 -15.34
C GLN A 255 9.95 24.28 -15.96
N TYR A 256 9.57 23.02 -15.74
CA TYR A 256 8.28 22.50 -16.21
C TYR A 256 7.09 23.32 -15.68
N ILE A 257 7.13 23.73 -14.42
CA ILE A 257 6.05 24.52 -13.81
C ILE A 257 6.01 25.93 -14.40
N GLN A 258 7.15 26.58 -14.55
CA GLN A 258 7.25 27.91 -15.16
C GLN A 258 6.75 27.89 -16.61
N GLU A 259 7.12 26.89 -17.39
CA GLU A 259 6.60 26.64 -18.74
C GLU A 259 5.08 26.39 -18.71
N SER A 260 4.57 25.62 -17.75
CA SER A 260 3.13 25.37 -17.65
C SER A 260 2.33 26.63 -17.26
N LYS A 261 2.89 27.50 -16.39
CA LYS A 261 2.28 28.77 -15.96
C LYS A 261 2.25 29.79 -17.11
N SER A 262 3.32 29.86 -17.91
CA SER A 262 3.38 30.76 -19.07
C SER A 262 2.40 30.36 -20.17
N VAL A 263 2.14 29.05 -20.34
CA VAL A 263 1.15 28.51 -21.28
C VAL A 263 -0.30 28.73 -20.79
N MET A 264 -0.55 28.74 -19.47
CA MET A 264 -1.92 28.86 -18.92
C MET A 264 -2.39 30.30 -18.63
N GLY A 265 -1.48 31.27 -18.56
CA GLY A 265 -1.80 32.69 -18.34
C GLY A 265 -2.45 33.01 -16.97
N PRO A 266 -2.30 34.24 -16.45
CA PRO A 266 -2.64 34.61 -15.06
C PRO A 266 -4.14 34.56 -14.69
N LYS A 267 -5.05 34.25 -15.62
CA LYS A 267 -6.51 34.32 -15.38
C LYS A 267 -7.15 33.05 -14.83
N SER A 268 -6.45 31.91 -14.77
CA SER A 268 -7.08 30.61 -14.43
C SER A 268 -6.85 30.10 -13.00
N MET A 269 -6.03 30.77 -12.19
CA MET A 269 -5.77 30.37 -10.79
C MET A 269 -6.55 31.17 -9.74
N ALA A 270 -7.33 32.17 -10.13
CA ALA A 270 -8.22 32.88 -9.22
C ALA A 270 -9.59 32.18 -9.03
N GLU A 271 -9.84 31.08 -9.76
CA GLU A 271 -11.16 30.43 -9.85
C GLU A 271 -11.12 28.91 -9.55
N ALA A 272 -10.05 28.39 -8.95
CA ALA A 272 -9.95 27.00 -8.47
C ALA A 272 -9.72 26.96 -6.96
#